data_AF-A0A2D8PVA3-F1
#
_entry.id   AF-A0A2D8PVA3-F1
#
_cell.length_a   1.000
_cell.length_b   1.000
_cell.length_c   1.000
_cell.angle_alpha   90.00
_cell.angle_beta   90.00
_cell.angle_gamma   90.00
#
_symmetry.space_group_name_H-M   'P 1'
#
loop_
_entity.id
_entity.type
_entity.pdbx_description
1 polymer ?
#
loop_
_entity_poly.entity_id
_entity_poly.type
_entity_poly.pdbx_seq_one_letter_code
_entity_poly.pdbx_strand_id
1 'polypeptide(L)'
;MVIRENAVAPGSLCVCPPAGHRPVLAEAPLSIHATCVTYGDIGILLRGASGSGKSSLAFRLIEDGATLVADDRVYICRKNDTLYASCPPPLIGRLELRGLGLVRLPSIDETPVNLVCDLVGPDEVERLPARSWCEYLECRVRKIAFAPFVPNAVAVLRLAAHDVAGQVDPKTGAAVLTSDETPTGANPRHEHEGECP
;
A
#
# COMPACT_ATOMS: atom_id res chain seq x y z
N MET A 1 -34.84 51.78 -35.35
CA MET A 1 -34.70 51.43 -33.92
C MET A 1 -33.90 50.12 -33.89
N VAL A 2 -32.55 50.21 -33.97
CA VAL A 2 -31.53 49.84 -32.95
C VAL A 2 -31.60 48.33 -32.58
N ILE A 3 -30.56 47.48 -32.54
CA ILE A 3 -29.08 47.55 -32.46
C ILE A 3 -28.47 46.30 -33.16
N ARG A 4 -27.19 46.39 -33.57
CA ARG A 4 -26.27 45.33 -34.02
C ARG A 4 -25.71 44.47 -32.84
N GLU A 5 -24.75 43.59 -33.18
CA GLU A 5 -23.66 43.03 -32.32
C GLU A 5 -23.99 41.78 -31.47
N ASN A 6 -23.11 40.78 -31.27
CA ASN A 6 -21.77 40.48 -31.77
C ASN A 6 -21.46 38.99 -31.50
N ALA A 7 -20.48 38.44 -32.21
CA ALA A 7 -19.88 37.13 -31.95
C ALA A 7 -18.99 37.10 -30.68
N VAL A 8 -18.86 35.93 -30.04
CA VAL A 8 -17.66 35.52 -29.26
C VAL A 8 -17.41 34.02 -29.44
N ALA A 9 -16.16 33.69 -29.79
CA ALA A 9 -15.59 32.37 -30.08
C ALA A 9 -15.47 31.45 -28.84
N PRO A 10 -15.21 30.13 -29.01
CA PRO A 10 -14.84 29.26 -27.90
C PRO A 10 -13.45 29.64 -27.38
N GLY A 11 -13.42 30.28 -26.21
CA GLY A 11 -12.19 30.63 -25.51
C GLY A 11 -11.57 29.39 -24.88
N SER A 12 -10.54 28.83 -25.53
CA SER A 12 -9.48 28.12 -24.80
C SER A 12 -8.81 29.15 -23.91
N LEU A 13 -8.92 29.01 -22.58
CA LEU A 13 -7.98 29.69 -21.69
C LEU A 13 -6.65 28.93 -21.76
N CYS A 14 -5.90 29.20 -22.82
CA CYS A 14 -4.48 28.86 -22.91
C CYS A 14 -3.77 29.77 -21.91
N VAL A 15 -3.60 29.29 -20.68
CA VAL A 15 -2.62 29.89 -19.77
C VAL A 15 -1.27 29.43 -20.31
N CYS A 16 -0.58 30.31 -21.04
CA CYS A 16 0.77 30.08 -21.49
C CYS A 16 1.69 29.93 -20.27
N PRO A 17 2.37 28.77 -20.08
CA PRO A 17 3.39 28.65 -19.06
C PRO A 17 4.57 29.59 -19.40
N PRO A 18 5.28 30.13 -18.39
CA PRO A 18 6.45 30.97 -18.63
C PRO A 18 7.48 30.24 -19.49
N ALA A 19 8.04 30.95 -20.47
CA ALA A 19 9.02 30.43 -21.42
C ALA A 19 10.19 29.76 -20.69
N GLY A 20 10.34 28.45 -20.86
CA GLY A 20 11.43 27.66 -20.26
C GLY A 20 10.99 26.42 -19.49
N HIS A 21 9.71 26.26 -19.16
CA HIS A 21 9.18 25.01 -18.62
C HIS A 21 8.66 24.13 -19.76
N ARG A 22 9.37 23.04 -20.09
CA ARG A 22 8.75 21.95 -20.85
C ARG A 22 7.56 21.48 -20.00
N PRO A 23 6.32 21.45 -20.50
CA PRO A 23 5.27 20.70 -19.82
C PRO A 23 5.80 19.27 -19.73
N VAL A 24 6.02 18.79 -18.51
CA VAL A 24 6.09 17.34 -18.27
C VAL A 24 4.71 16.87 -18.70
N LEU A 25 4.62 16.24 -19.87
CA LEU A 25 3.42 15.51 -20.25
C LEU A 25 3.22 14.52 -19.11
N ALA A 26 2.22 14.78 -18.26
CA ALA A 26 1.90 13.87 -17.17
C ALA A 26 1.54 12.55 -17.83
N GLU A 27 2.46 11.59 -17.78
CA GLU A 27 2.19 10.24 -18.29
C GLU A 27 0.92 9.74 -17.61
N ALA A 28 0.03 9.18 -18.40
CA ALA A 28 -1.20 8.61 -17.87
C ALA A 28 -0.82 7.55 -16.81
N PRO A 29 -1.44 7.58 -15.62
CA PRO A 29 -1.04 6.68 -14.54
C PRO A 29 -1.25 5.22 -14.95
N LEU A 30 -0.35 4.34 -14.51
CA LEU A 30 -0.46 2.91 -14.71
C LEU A 30 -1.67 2.40 -13.93
N SER A 31 -2.66 1.83 -14.62
CA SER A 31 -3.84 1.24 -13.97
C SER A 31 -3.65 -0.25 -13.76
N ILE A 32 -3.83 -0.72 -12.52
CA ILE A 32 -3.73 -2.15 -12.16
C ILE A 32 -4.97 -2.65 -11.42
N HIS A 33 -5.26 -3.95 -11.53
CA HIS A 33 -6.30 -4.59 -10.74
C HIS A 33 -5.77 -4.94 -9.35
N ALA A 34 -6.15 -4.15 -8.36
CA ALA A 34 -5.67 -4.23 -6.99
C ALA A 34 -6.64 -3.51 -6.04
N THR A 35 -6.41 -3.64 -4.75
CA THR A 35 -7.05 -2.83 -3.70
C THR A 35 -5.94 -2.17 -2.90
N CYS A 36 -6.08 -0.88 -2.56
CA CYS A 36 -5.10 -0.14 -1.78
C CYS A 36 -5.74 0.48 -0.54
N VAL A 37 -5.06 0.31 0.59
CA VAL A 37 -5.37 0.92 1.88
C VAL A 37 -4.11 1.53 2.47
N THR A 38 -4.24 2.39 3.46
CA THR A 38 -3.08 2.96 4.18
C THR A 38 -3.27 2.98 5.69
N TYR A 39 -2.17 2.83 6.42
CA TYR A 39 -2.08 3.25 7.83
C TYR A 39 -1.27 4.54 7.91
N GLY A 40 -1.96 5.69 8.01
CA GLY A 40 -1.31 7.00 7.90
C GLY A 40 -0.68 7.18 6.52
N ASP A 41 0.65 7.28 6.46
CA ASP A 41 1.42 7.40 5.22
C ASP A 41 2.07 6.06 4.79
N ILE A 42 1.56 4.92 5.27
CA ILE A 42 2.06 3.58 4.93
C ILE A 42 1.05 2.88 4.03
N GLY A 43 1.22 3.03 2.72
CA GLY A 43 0.32 2.42 1.74
C GLY A 43 0.62 0.94 1.51
N ILE A 44 -0.45 0.15 1.53
CA ILE A 44 -0.46 -1.29 1.30
C ILE A 44 -1.27 -1.56 0.02
N LEU A 45 -0.63 -2.19 -0.95
CA LEU A 45 -1.26 -2.58 -2.22
C LEU A 45 -1.52 -4.09 -2.22
N LEU A 46 -2.80 -4.47 -2.20
CA LEU A 46 -3.25 -5.86 -2.23
C LEU A 46 -3.47 -6.30 -3.67
N ARG A 47 -2.73 -7.32 -4.10
CA ARG A 47 -2.83 -7.94 -5.43
C ARG A 47 -3.27 -9.39 -5.32
N GLY A 48 -3.78 -9.94 -6.41
CA GLY A 48 -4.19 -11.34 -6.48
C GLY A 48 -5.35 -11.54 -7.42
N ALA A 49 -5.64 -12.80 -7.72
CA ALA A 49 -6.74 -13.20 -8.61
C ALA A 49 -8.10 -12.64 -8.16
N SER A 50 -9.07 -12.62 -9.07
CA SER A 50 -10.45 -12.35 -8.68
C SER A 50 -10.92 -13.37 -7.65
N GLY A 51 -11.60 -12.91 -6.61
CA GLY A 51 -12.03 -13.77 -5.50
C GLY A 51 -10.96 -14.11 -4.46
N SER A 52 -9.71 -13.64 -4.59
CA SER A 52 -8.66 -13.88 -3.59
C SER A 52 -8.88 -13.17 -2.25
N GLY A 53 -9.93 -12.37 -2.10
CA GLY A 53 -10.26 -11.69 -0.85
C GLY A 53 -9.68 -10.28 -0.67
N LYS A 54 -9.14 -9.64 -1.72
CA LYS A 54 -8.58 -8.27 -1.66
C LYS A 54 -9.49 -7.26 -0.92
N SER A 55 -10.72 -7.09 -1.40
CA SER A 55 -11.68 -6.13 -0.83
C SER A 55 -12.14 -6.52 0.59
N SER A 56 -12.24 -7.81 0.90
CA SER A 56 -12.58 -8.30 2.25
C SER A 56 -11.45 -8.06 3.24
N LEU A 57 -10.19 -8.32 2.85
CA LEU A 57 -9.03 -8.01 3.68
C LEU A 57 -8.86 -6.50 3.86
N ALA A 58 -9.06 -5.71 2.80
CA ALA A 58 -9.06 -4.26 2.88
C ALA A 58 -10.09 -3.74 3.88
N PHE A 59 -11.32 -4.26 3.86
CA PHE A 59 -12.34 -3.91 4.84
C PHE A 59 -11.91 -4.23 6.28
N ARG A 60 -11.37 -5.43 6.52
CA ARG A 60 -10.86 -5.82 7.85
C ARG A 60 -9.68 -4.96 8.32
N LEU A 61 -8.83 -4.49 7.40
CA LEU A 61 -7.76 -3.52 7.72
C LEU A 61 -8.36 -2.14 8.08
N ILE A 62 -9.42 -1.72 7.39
CA ILE A 62 -10.12 -0.46 7.68
C ILE A 62 -10.79 -0.53 9.07
N GLU A 63 -11.45 -1.63 9.41
CA GLU A 63 -11.98 -1.88 10.76
C GLU A 63 -10.87 -1.82 11.84
N ASP A 64 -9.64 -2.15 11.45
CA ASP A 64 -8.48 -2.11 12.34
C ASP A 64 -7.82 -0.73 12.45
N GLY A 65 -8.19 0.23 11.59
CA GLY A 65 -7.71 1.62 11.61
C GLY A 65 -7.03 2.09 10.32
N ALA A 66 -7.00 1.26 9.27
CA ALA A 66 -6.56 1.70 7.95
C ALA A 66 -7.61 2.60 7.28
N THR A 67 -7.21 3.35 6.25
CA THR A 67 -8.11 4.13 5.40
C THR A 67 -8.09 3.61 3.98
N LEU A 68 -9.24 3.60 3.31
CA LEU A 68 -9.34 3.21 1.90
C LEU A 68 -8.61 4.23 1.02
N VAL A 69 -7.88 3.75 0.03
CA VAL A 69 -7.36 4.57 -1.07
C VAL A 69 -8.16 4.24 -2.32
N ALA A 70 -8.19 2.96 -2.72
CA ALA A 70 -8.87 2.52 -3.93
C ALA A 70 -9.23 1.03 -3.85
N ASP A 71 -10.29 0.62 -4.55
CA ASP A 71 -10.68 -0.79 -4.73
C ASP A 71 -10.95 -1.09 -6.20
N ASP A 72 -10.83 -2.37 -6.58
CA ASP A 72 -10.88 -2.91 -7.96
C ASP A 72 -9.80 -2.39 -8.93
N ARG A 73 -9.65 -1.08 -9.06
CA ARG A 73 -8.61 -0.44 -9.87
C ARG A 73 -7.87 0.61 -9.08
N VAL A 74 -6.54 0.52 -9.16
CA VAL A 74 -5.61 1.48 -8.55
C VAL A 74 -4.80 2.14 -9.66
N TYR A 75 -4.68 3.46 -9.59
CA TYR A 75 -3.73 4.22 -10.40
C TYR A 75 -2.40 4.29 -9.68
N ILE A 76 -1.33 3.90 -10.37
CA ILE A 76 0.04 3.95 -9.90
C ILE A 76 0.78 5.01 -10.72
N CYS A 77 1.40 5.94 -10.03
CA CYS A 77 2.29 6.93 -10.63
C CYS A 77 3.60 7.00 -9.86
N ARG A 78 4.66 7.43 -10.54
CA ARG A 78 5.95 7.71 -9.93
C ARG A 78 6.07 9.20 -9.70
N LYS A 79 6.42 9.60 -8.49
CA LYS A 79 6.81 10.97 -8.13
C LYS A 79 8.22 10.90 -7.53
N ASN A 80 9.21 11.42 -8.26
CA ASN A 80 10.63 11.21 -7.96
C ASN A 80 10.93 9.70 -7.86
N ASP A 81 11.46 9.22 -6.74
CA ASP A 81 11.79 7.79 -6.54
C ASP A 81 10.74 7.05 -5.69
N THR A 82 9.54 7.62 -5.55
CA THR A 82 8.46 7.03 -4.77
C THR A 82 7.24 6.75 -5.65
N LEU A 83 6.67 5.57 -5.48
CA LEU A 83 5.40 5.21 -6.10
C LEU A 83 4.25 5.69 -5.24
N TYR A 84 3.24 6.24 -5.90
CA TYR A 84 2.01 6.67 -5.28
C TYR A 84 0.83 5.91 -5.88
N ALA A 85 -0.09 5.50 -5.02
CA ALA A 85 -1.36 4.89 -5.36
C ALA A 85 -2.49 5.89 -5.17
N SER A 86 -3.38 5.99 -6.15
CA SER A 86 -4.59 6.80 -6.10
C SER A 86 -5.78 6.06 -6.73
N CYS A 87 -6.97 6.61 -6.56
CA CYS A 87 -8.21 6.03 -7.07
C CYS A 87 -8.66 6.66 -8.39
N PRO A 88 -9.11 5.85 -9.37
CA PRO A 88 -9.86 6.38 -10.51
C PRO A 88 -11.13 7.13 -10.06
N PRO A 89 -11.45 8.30 -10.63
CA PRO A 89 -12.57 9.13 -10.15
C PRO A 89 -13.92 8.42 -9.97
N PRO A 90 -14.34 7.49 -10.86
CA PRO A 90 -15.62 6.79 -10.69
C PRO A 90 -15.69 5.87 -9.46
N LEU A 91 -14.54 5.44 -8.93
CA LEU A 91 -14.41 4.43 -7.88
C LEU A 91 -14.11 5.02 -6.50
N ILE A 92 -13.88 6.34 -6.41
CA ILE A 92 -13.51 7.01 -5.15
C ILE A 92 -14.49 6.67 -4.03
N GLY A 93 -13.94 6.23 -2.89
CA GLY A 93 -14.69 5.92 -1.67
C GLY A 93 -15.65 4.73 -1.82
N ARG A 94 -15.51 3.90 -2.85
CA ARG A 94 -16.36 2.72 -3.09
C ARG A 94 -15.59 1.44 -2.82
N LEU A 95 -16.27 0.48 -2.20
CA LEU A 95 -15.76 -0.87 -1.95
C LEU A 95 -16.90 -1.86 -2.25
N GLU A 96 -16.62 -2.97 -2.93
CA GLU A 96 -17.61 -4.04 -3.09
C GLU A 96 -17.48 -5.07 -1.96
N LEU A 97 -18.56 -5.25 -1.18
CA LEU A 97 -18.67 -6.29 -0.17
C LEU A 97 -19.60 -7.40 -0.66
N ARG A 98 -19.03 -8.60 -0.86
CA ARG A 98 -19.83 -9.77 -1.27
C ARG A 98 -20.91 -10.07 -0.24
N GLY A 99 -22.14 -10.25 -0.72
CA GLY A 99 -23.33 -10.44 0.12
C GLY A 99 -24.08 -9.15 0.46
N LEU A 100 -23.49 -7.98 0.26
CA LEU A 100 -24.13 -6.67 0.47
C LEU A 100 -24.19 -5.82 -0.80
N GLY A 101 -23.14 -5.86 -1.63
CA GLY A 101 -22.97 -5.01 -2.81
C GLY A 101 -21.98 -3.86 -2.57
N LEU A 102 -22.10 -2.80 -3.37
CA LEU A 102 -21.24 -1.62 -3.27
C LEU A 102 -21.58 -0.78 -2.03
N VAL A 103 -20.57 -0.47 -1.23
CA VAL A 103 -20.67 0.42 -0.06
C VAL A 103 -19.84 1.68 -0.26
N ARG A 104 -20.13 2.73 0.51
CA ARG A 104 -19.32 3.95 0.59
C ARG A 104 -18.53 3.98 1.88
N LEU A 105 -17.26 4.34 1.80
CA LEU A 105 -16.34 4.48 2.92
C LEU A 105 -15.58 5.81 2.82
N PRO A 106 -15.11 6.39 3.94
CA PRO A 106 -14.09 7.42 3.90
C PRO A 106 -12.86 6.91 3.13
N SER A 107 -12.31 7.77 2.29
CA SER A 107 -11.10 7.49 1.53
C SER A 107 -10.19 8.70 1.48
N ILE A 108 -8.92 8.47 1.17
CA ILE A 108 -7.96 9.53 0.83
C ILE A 108 -7.64 9.50 -0.66
N ASP A 109 -7.17 10.63 -1.19
CA ASP A 109 -6.91 10.78 -2.62
C ASP A 109 -5.70 9.96 -3.08
N GLU A 110 -4.65 9.91 -2.25
CA GLU A 110 -3.37 9.32 -2.63
C GLU A 110 -2.55 8.88 -1.40
N THR A 111 -1.72 7.84 -1.55
CA THR A 111 -0.71 7.39 -0.57
C THR A 111 0.57 6.94 -1.27
N PRO A 112 1.76 7.06 -0.65
CA PRO A 112 2.93 6.31 -1.11
C PRO A 112 2.68 4.79 -0.99
N VAL A 113 3.28 3.99 -1.87
CA VAL A 113 3.19 2.52 -1.84
C VAL A 113 4.44 1.95 -1.18
N ASN A 114 4.30 1.48 0.06
CA ASN A 114 5.41 0.96 0.87
C ASN A 114 5.48 -0.57 0.84
N LEU A 115 4.32 -1.22 0.76
CA LEU A 115 4.19 -2.67 0.78
C LEU A 115 3.24 -3.17 -0.31
N VAL A 116 3.68 -4.18 -1.05
CA VAL A 116 2.86 -4.94 -1.99
C VAL A 116 2.60 -6.33 -1.41
N CYS A 117 1.34 -6.73 -1.41
CA CYS A 117 0.88 -7.99 -0.82
C CYS A 117 0.24 -8.85 -1.91
N ASP A 118 0.91 -9.94 -2.30
CA ASP A 118 0.37 -10.92 -3.24
C ASP A 118 -0.48 -11.92 -2.47
N LEU A 119 -1.80 -11.83 -2.62
CA LEU A 119 -2.74 -12.73 -1.97
C LEU A 119 -2.74 -14.09 -2.65
N VAL A 120 -2.33 -15.11 -1.89
CA VAL A 120 -2.14 -16.50 -2.32
C VAL A 120 -2.80 -17.48 -1.35
N GLY A 121 -2.83 -18.77 -1.69
CA GLY A 121 -3.27 -19.81 -0.78
C GLY A 121 -2.34 -19.96 0.43
N PRO A 122 -2.83 -20.48 1.57
CA PRO A 122 -2.02 -20.65 2.77
C PRO A 122 -0.80 -21.57 2.56
N ASP A 123 -0.93 -22.58 1.71
CA ASP A 123 0.15 -23.53 1.40
C ASP A 123 1.28 -22.91 0.56
N GLU A 124 1.03 -21.75 -0.06
CA GLU A 124 2.02 -21.01 -0.85
C GLU A 124 2.84 -20.02 0.01
N VAL A 125 2.44 -19.81 1.27
CA VAL A 125 3.16 -18.91 2.18
C VAL A 125 4.22 -19.69 2.95
N GLU A 126 5.48 -19.45 2.60
CA GLU A 126 6.61 -20.00 3.33
C GLU A 126 6.61 -19.52 4.79
N ARG A 127 7.00 -20.40 5.72
CA ARG A 127 7.08 -20.06 7.16
C ARG A 127 8.06 -18.93 7.46
N LEU A 128 9.18 -18.89 6.74
CA LEU A 128 10.22 -17.87 6.84
C LEU A 128 10.56 -17.40 5.42
N PRO A 129 9.73 -16.53 4.82
CA PRO A 129 9.91 -16.11 3.45
C PRO A 129 11.14 -15.20 3.34
N ALA A 130 11.93 -15.40 2.29
CA ALA A 130 12.98 -14.45 1.95
C ALA A 130 12.40 -13.06 1.64
N ARG A 131 13.18 -12.00 1.91
CA ARG A 131 12.78 -10.64 1.50
C ARG A 131 12.65 -10.61 -0.03
N SER A 132 11.54 -10.11 -0.53
CA SER A 132 11.24 -10.06 -1.97
C SER A 132 10.76 -8.67 -2.37
N TRP A 133 10.90 -8.33 -3.66
CA TRP A 133 10.53 -7.02 -4.21
C TRP A 133 9.75 -7.20 -5.51
N CYS A 134 8.97 -6.20 -5.86
CA CYS A 134 8.47 -5.99 -7.22
C CYS A 134 8.86 -4.61 -7.71
N GLU A 135 8.69 -4.39 -9.01
CA GLU A 135 9.02 -3.13 -9.66
C GLU A 135 7.81 -2.59 -10.41
N TYR A 136 7.56 -1.30 -10.25
CA TYR A 136 6.61 -0.54 -11.05
C TYR A 136 7.26 0.78 -11.42
N LEU A 137 7.19 1.18 -12.70
CA LEU A 137 7.74 2.46 -13.18
C LEU A 137 9.20 2.68 -12.72
N GLU A 138 10.01 1.61 -12.71
CA GLU A 138 11.41 1.57 -12.24
C GLU A 138 11.63 1.81 -10.74
N CYS A 139 10.56 1.88 -9.95
CA CYS A 139 10.63 1.94 -8.49
C CYS A 139 10.45 0.55 -7.89
N ARG A 140 11.41 0.14 -7.05
CA ARG A 140 11.35 -1.12 -6.31
C ARG A 140 10.55 -0.96 -5.02
N VAL A 141 9.58 -1.84 -4.79
CA VAL A 141 8.74 -1.85 -3.57
C VAL A 141 8.88 -3.19 -2.88
N ARG A 142 8.82 -3.17 -1.54
CA ARG A 142 8.82 -4.41 -0.76
C ARG A 142 7.58 -5.23 -1.08
N LYS A 143 7.78 -6.53 -1.25
CA LYS A 143 6.72 -7.48 -1.58
C LYS A 143 6.70 -8.66 -0.62
N ILE A 144 5.50 -9.14 -0.30
CA ILE A 144 5.27 -10.39 0.43
C ILE A 144 4.16 -11.21 -0.23
N ALA A 145 4.27 -12.53 -0.16
CA ALA A 145 3.14 -13.45 -0.40
C ALA A 145 2.33 -13.55 0.90
N PHE A 146 1.00 -13.60 0.80
CA PHE A 146 0.15 -13.44 1.96
C PHE A 146 -1.16 -14.22 1.87
N ALA A 147 -1.51 -14.92 2.95
CA ALA A 147 -2.75 -15.67 3.06
C ALA A 147 -3.84 -14.79 3.73
N PRO A 148 -4.89 -14.37 3.01
CA PRO A 148 -5.83 -13.36 3.53
C PRO A 148 -6.85 -13.90 4.54
N PHE A 149 -7.08 -15.21 4.55
CA PHE A 149 -8.15 -15.86 5.34
C PHE A 149 -7.68 -16.46 6.66
N VAL A 150 -6.42 -16.26 7.04
CA VAL A 150 -5.95 -16.71 8.36
C VAL A 150 -6.48 -15.79 9.48
N PRO A 151 -6.74 -16.32 10.69
CA PRO A 151 -7.35 -15.53 11.77
C PRO A 151 -6.60 -14.24 12.12
N ASN A 152 -5.27 -14.30 12.10
CA ASN A 152 -4.39 -13.19 12.45
C ASN A 152 -3.95 -12.33 11.24
N ALA A 153 -4.56 -12.51 10.06
CA ALA A 153 -4.12 -11.85 8.83
C ALA A 153 -3.97 -10.32 8.99
N VAL A 154 -4.95 -9.65 9.58
CA VAL A 154 -4.92 -8.20 9.80
C VAL A 154 -3.73 -7.79 10.68
N ALA A 155 -3.50 -8.50 11.78
CA ALA A 155 -2.42 -8.19 12.71
C ALA A 155 -1.04 -8.40 12.08
N VAL A 156 -0.87 -9.50 11.34
CA VAL A 156 0.39 -9.80 10.65
C VAL A 156 0.67 -8.77 9.56
N LEU A 157 -0.35 -8.39 8.78
CA LEU A 157 -0.16 -7.42 7.70
C LEU A 157 0.09 -6.00 8.21
N ARG A 158 -0.56 -5.61 9.32
CA ARG A 158 -0.25 -4.35 10.02
C ARG A 158 1.20 -4.34 10.51
N LEU A 159 1.65 -5.40 11.20
CA LEU A 159 3.04 -5.52 11.63
C LEU A 159 4.01 -5.42 10.44
N ALA A 160 3.73 -6.12 9.33
CA ALA A 160 4.55 -6.05 8.12
C ALA A 160 4.57 -4.65 7.49
N ALA A 161 3.46 -3.92 7.52
CA ALA A 161 3.38 -2.55 7.01
C ALA A 161 4.23 -1.58 7.86
N HIS A 162 4.18 -1.70 9.18
CA HIS A 162 5.02 -0.88 10.06
C HIS A 162 6.50 -1.27 9.98
N ASP A 163 6.83 -2.55 9.85
CA ASP A 163 8.20 -3.02 9.64
C ASP A 163 8.85 -2.39 8.41
N VAL A 164 8.15 -2.32 7.26
CA VAL A 164 8.70 -1.67 6.06
C VAL A 164 8.88 -0.17 6.21
N ALA A 165 8.20 0.46 7.16
CA ALA A 165 8.38 1.85 7.53
C ALA A 165 9.45 2.05 8.62
N GLY A 166 10.13 0.98 9.07
CA GLY A 166 11.10 1.03 10.16
C GLY A 166 10.48 1.27 11.53
N GLN A 167 9.22 0.86 11.71
CA GLN A 167 8.42 1.09 12.90
C GLN A 167 8.01 -0.24 13.55
N VAL A 168 7.76 -0.20 14.86
CA VAL A 168 7.11 -1.31 15.58
C VAL A 168 5.61 -1.31 15.33
N ASP A 169 4.96 -2.46 15.51
CA ASP A 169 3.49 -2.53 15.42
C ASP A 169 2.84 -1.65 16.50
N PRO A 170 1.94 -0.72 16.13
CA PRO A 170 1.39 0.26 17.08
C PRO A 170 0.43 -0.35 18.10
N LYS A 171 -0.10 -1.56 17.88
CA LYS A 171 -1.04 -2.20 18.80
C LYS A 171 -0.36 -3.14 19.80
N THR A 172 0.73 -3.78 19.39
CA THR A 172 1.40 -4.84 20.18
C THR A 172 2.83 -4.48 20.58
N GLY A 173 3.45 -3.49 19.94
CA GLY A 173 4.87 -3.17 20.12
C GLY A 173 5.83 -4.18 19.49
N ALA A 174 5.33 -5.15 18.72
CA ALA A 174 6.17 -6.16 18.08
C ALA A 174 7.05 -5.57 16.98
N ALA A 175 8.27 -6.10 16.84
CA ALA A 175 9.19 -5.82 15.76
C ALA A 175 9.50 -7.13 14.99
N VAL A 176 9.73 -7.04 13.67
CA VAL A 176 10.17 -8.19 12.88
C VAL A 176 11.68 -8.33 13.03
N LEU A 177 12.14 -9.45 13.56
CA LEU A 177 13.57 -9.72 13.69
C LEU A 177 14.18 -10.03 12.33
N THR A 178 15.36 -9.47 12.07
CA THR A 178 16.16 -9.83 10.90
C THR A 178 17.23 -10.85 11.27
N SER A 179 17.69 -11.66 10.30
CA SER A 179 18.71 -12.69 10.54
C SER A 179 20.05 -12.14 11.06
N ASP A 180 20.28 -10.83 10.95
CA ASP A 180 21.45 -10.13 11.50
C ASP A 180 21.32 -9.85 13.02
N GLU A 181 20.15 -10.13 13.62
CA GLU A 181 19.84 -9.92 15.04
C GLU A 181 19.68 -11.24 15.81
N THR A 182 20.32 -12.32 15.34
CA THR A 182 20.55 -13.45 16.26
C THR A 182 21.47 -12.97 17.38
N PRO A 183 21.11 -13.13 18.67
CA PRO A 183 22.03 -12.82 19.75
C PRO A 183 23.25 -13.74 19.61
N THR A 184 24.33 -13.19 19.06
CA THR A 184 25.64 -13.82 19.05
C THR A 184 25.99 -14.11 20.51
N GLY A 185 26.38 -15.36 20.76
CA GLY A 185 26.29 -15.99 22.07
C GLY A 185 26.84 -15.17 23.24
N ALA A 186 26.06 -15.13 24.31
CA ALA A 186 26.58 -15.06 25.67
C ALA A 186 26.05 -16.28 26.42
N ASN A 187 26.75 -17.39 26.27
CA ASN A 187 26.75 -18.45 27.25
C ASN A 187 27.85 -18.10 28.26
N PRO A 188 27.56 -17.48 29.43
CA PRO A 188 28.53 -17.53 30.51
C PRO A 188 28.53 -18.97 31.00
N ARG A 189 29.58 -19.69 30.62
CA ARG A 189 29.96 -20.94 31.28
C ARG A 189 29.99 -20.65 32.78
N HIS A 190 29.14 -21.33 33.55
CA HIS A 190 29.37 -21.48 34.97
C HIS A 190 30.57 -22.43 35.13
N GLU A 191 31.78 -21.87 35.03
CA GLU A 191 32.98 -22.48 35.57
C GLU A 191 32.89 -22.33 37.10
N HIS A 192 32.33 -23.35 37.75
CA HIS A 192 32.51 -23.54 39.18
C HIS A 192 33.91 -24.15 39.39
N GLU A 193 34.92 -23.29 39.43
CA GLU A 193 36.17 -23.55 40.13
C GLU A 193 36.17 -22.71 41.41
N GLY A 194 36.37 -23.36 42.56
CA GLY A 194 36.37 -22.68 43.84
C GLY A 194 36.15 -23.63 45.01
N GLU A 195 37.21 -24.36 45.34
CA GLU A 195 37.32 -25.27 46.47
C GLU A 195 37.67 -24.52 47.78
N CYS A 196 37.24 -25.12 48.91
CA CYS A 196 37.66 -24.94 50.32
C CYS A 196 37.16 -23.72 51.15
N PRO A 197 37.11 -23.86 52.50
CA PRO A 197 37.67 -24.93 53.35
C PRO A 197 36.68 -25.96 53.92
#